data_AF-A0A9R1H258-F1
#
_entry.id   AF-A0A9R1H258-F1
#
_cell.length_a   1.000
_cell.length_b   1.000
_cell.length_c   1.000
_cell.angle_alpha   90.00
_cell.angle_beta   90.00
_cell.angle_gamma   90.00
#
_symmetry.space_group_name_H-M   'P 1'
#
loop_
_entity.id
_entity.type
_entity.pdbx_description
1 polymer ?
#
loop_
_entity_poly.entity_id
_entity_poly.type
_entity_poly.pdbx_seq_one_letter_code
_entity_poly.pdbx_strand_id
1 'polypeptide(L)'
;MAEEPSAKRHHAETSDKRSNLVDINVPGEKRDYTRTLKGVELHGKETLEIVCTSEPDKADEVISRLWRKLGGRIRRIIGVGVHYTNEDEPPQMAAVLQLCVDELCLVYHIAAATKWPKRLKDFLREEKLYTFVGFSIGGDKRMLQESGLEINPNNFIDMQRKWKDPKTRKYYDSLADVAGGVIHPFYEGMKKKMNRADHKLWGNSPLPDNLITYAGIDAYATYKSWKTIDNIVTGWDISKEQEADPYYHCNFADEDA
;
A
#
# COMPACT_ATOMS: atom_id res chain seq x y z
N MET A 1 4.86 8.60 -74.74
CA MET A 1 3.83 9.16 -73.85
C MET A 1 3.84 8.32 -72.60
N ALA A 2 4.21 8.93 -71.46
CA ALA A 2 4.36 8.25 -70.19
C ALA A 2 3.03 8.26 -69.44
N GLU A 3 2.58 7.10 -68.97
CA GLU A 3 1.43 6.98 -68.06
C GLU A 3 1.88 7.26 -66.62
N GLU A 4 1.16 8.16 -65.94
CA GLU A 4 1.32 8.44 -64.51
C GLU A 4 0.85 7.27 -63.64
N PRO A 5 1.51 6.96 -62.50
CA PRO A 5 1.01 5.99 -61.56
C PRO A 5 -0.01 6.61 -60.59
N SER A 6 -1.19 6.00 -60.54
CA SER A 6 -2.26 6.31 -59.59
C SER A 6 -1.84 6.02 -58.14
N ALA A 7 -1.81 7.06 -57.31
CA ALA A 7 -1.52 6.97 -55.88
C ALA A 7 -2.72 6.35 -55.13
N LYS A 8 -2.59 5.09 -54.70
CA LYS A 8 -3.50 4.47 -53.74
C LYS A 8 -3.35 5.16 -52.38
N ARG A 9 -4.36 5.93 -51.98
CA ARG A 9 -4.52 6.38 -50.59
C ARG A 9 -4.84 5.17 -49.71
N HIS A 10 -3.86 4.75 -48.92
CA HIS A 10 -4.11 3.88 -47.79
C HIS A 10 -4.90 4.67 -46.75
N HIS A 11 -6.20 4.39 -46.63
CA HIS A 11 -6.95 4.73 -45.43
C HIS A 11 -6.32 3.96 -44.28
N ALA A 12 -5.53 4.67 -43.46
CA ALA A 12 -5.16 4.20 -42.14
C ALA A 12 -6.45 4.11 -41.32
N GLU A 13 -6.97 2.90 -41.15
CA GLU A 13 -7.86 2.61 -40.03
C GLU A 13 -7.07 2.91 -38.76
N THR A 14 -7.36 4.06 -38.15
CA THR A 14 -6.99 4.29 -36.76
C THR A 14 -7.72 3.24 -35.95
N SER A 15 -6.97 2.19 -35.60
CA SER A 15 -7.29 1.29 -34.51
C SER A 15 -7.33 2.13 -33.24
N ASP A 16 -8.46 2.80 -33.02
CA ASP A 16 -8.90 3.21 -31.70
C ASP A 16 -9.05 1.91 -30.91
N LYS A 17 -7.97 1.54 -30.22
CA LYS A 17 -7.98 0.59 -29.11
C LYS A 17 -8.85 1.22 -28.02
N ARG A 18 -10.16 1.08 -28.23
CA ARG A 18 -11.24 1.41 -27.33
C ARG A 18 -10.99 0.64 -26.04
N SER A 19 -10.40 1.35 -25.07
CA SER A 19 -10.48 1.13 -23.63
C SER A 19 -10.77 -0.31 -23.20
N ASN A 20 -9.76 -1.01 -22.68
CA ASN A 20 -9.95 -2.19 -21.83
C ASN A 20 -10.62 -1.74 -20.51
N LEU A 21 -11.90 -1.36 -20.57
CA LEU A 21 -12.74 -1.14 -19.41
C LEU A 21 -13.10 -2.53 -18.87
N VAL A 22 -12.21 -3.09 -18.06
CA VAL A 22 -12.57 -4.21 -17.20
C VAL A 22 -13.42 -3.62 -16.09
N ASP A 23 -14.73 -3.83 -16.16
CA ASP A 23 -15.67 -3.41 -15.13
C ASP A 23 -15.30 -4.06 -13.79
N ILE A 24 -15.45 -3.30 -12.70
CA ILE A 24 -15.13 -3.76 -11.35
C ILE A 24 -16.30 -4.58 -10.82
N ASN A 25 -16.15 -5.91 -10.76
CA ASN A 25 -17.20 -6.86 -10.37
C ASN A 25 -17.29 -7.12 -8.84
N VAL A 26 -16.85 -6.17 -8.01
CA VAL A 26 -16.99 -6.26 -6.54
C VAL A 26 -18.37 -5.76 -6.11
N PRO A 27 -19.13 -6.48 -5.26
CA PRO A 27 -20.42 -6.02 -4.74
C PRO A 27 -20.32 -4.68 -3.99
N GLY A 28 -21.34 -3.83 -4.18
CA GLY A 28 -21.42 -2.51 -3.55
C GLY A 28 -22.14 -1.49 -4.44
N GLU A 29 -22.71 -0.45 -3.83
CA GLU A 29 -23.30 0.67 -4.59
C GLU A 29 -22.19 1.44 -5.32
N LYS A 30 -22.17 1.32 -6.64
CA LYS A 30 -21.17 1.98 -7.51
C LYS A 30 -21.42 3.48 -7.54
N ARG A 31 -20.45 4.25 -7.08
CA ARG A 31 -20.49 5.71 -7.04
C ARG A 31 -19.10 6.27 -6.87
N ASP A 32 -18.73 7.19 -7.75
CA ASP A 32 -17.50 7.96 -7.60
C ASP A 32 -17.65 8.98 -6.48
N TYR A 33 -16.73 8.97 -5.51
CA TYR A 33 -16.65 9.96 -4.46
C TYR A 33 -15.21 10.08 -3.94
N THR A 34 -14.93 11.21 -3.29
CA THR A 34 -13.67 11.45 -2.61
C THR A 34 -13.94 12.09 -1.25
N ARG A 35 -13.29 11.57 -0.20
CA ARG A 35 -13.28 12.10 1.16
C ARG A 35 -11.84 12.19 1.63
N THR A 36 -11.40 13.38 2.03
CA THR A 36 -10.04 13.59 2.56
C THR A 36 -10.12 13.95 4.03
N LEU A 37 -9.47 13.15 4.87
CA LEU A 37 -9.28 13.44 6.29
C LEU A 37 -7.85 13.96 6.47
N LYS A 38 -7.71 15.19 6.95
CA LYS A 38 -6.42 15.82 7.28
C LYS A 38 -6.33 16.00 8.77
N GLY A 39 -5.12 15.91 9.33
CA GLY A 39 -4.92 16.14 10.75
C GLY A 39 -5.38 14.96 11.63
N VAL A 40 -5.48 13.74 11.08
CA VAL A 40 -5.82 12.57 11.89
C VAL A 40 -4.68 12.31 12.86
N GLU A 41 -4.95 12.39 14.15
CA GLU A 41 -3.93 12.34 15.19
C GLU A 41 -3.22 10.98 15.24
N LEU A 42 -1.89 11.04 15.24
CA LEU A 42 -1.00 9.93 15.54
C LEU A 42 -0.31 10.20 16.90
N HIS A 43 0.48 9.24 17.38
CA HIS A 43 1.35 9.49 18.54
C HIS A 43 2.33 10.65 18.26
N GLY A 44 2.72 11.39 19.30
CA GLY A 44 3.84 12.35 19.22
C GLY A 44 3.57 13.66 18.47
N LYS A 45 2.31 14.08 18.32
CA LYS A 45 1.86 15.25 17.53
C LYS A 45 2.04 15.11 16.00
N GLU A 46 2.40 13.93 15.52
CA GLU A 46 2.33 13.61 14.09
C GLU A 46 0.86 13.55 13.66
N THR A 47 0.58 13.91 12.40
CA THR A 47 -0.77 13.82 11.84
C THR A 47 -0.75 13.11 10.50
N LEU A 48 -1.78 12.29 10.26
CA LEU A 48 -1.97 11.54 9.03
C LEU A 48 -2.91 12.26 8.07
N GLU A 49 -2.56 12.27 6.78
CA GLU A 49 -3.47 12.57 5.68
C GLU A 49 -3.99 11.26 5.09
N ILE A 50 -5.32 11.12 5.05
CA ILE A 50 -6.00 9.98 4.45
C ILE A 50 -6.87 10.48 3.30
N VAL A 51 -6.60 9.98 2.10
CA VAL A 51 -7.47 10.22 0.94
C VAL A 51 -8.25 8.95 0.67
N CYS A 52 -9.53 8.95 1.02
CA CYS A 52 -10.46 7.90 0.63
C CYS A 52 -11.13 8.28 -0.70
N THR A 53 -11.09 7.38 -1.68
CA THR A 53 -11.71 7.65 -2.98
C THR A 53 -12.08 6.37 -3.71
N SER A 54 -13.15 6.43 -4.49
CA SER A 54 -13.51 5.47 -5.54
C SER A 54 -13.27 6.04 -6.95
N GLU A 55 -12.85 7.31 -7.03
CA GLU A 55 -12.63 8.04 -8.29
C GLU A 55 -11.25 7.69 -8.89
N PRO A 56 -11.19 7.17 -10.13
CA PRO A 56 -9.95 6.69 -10.73
C PRO A 56 -8.84 7.75 -10.84
N ASP A 57 -9.17 8.95 -11.35
CA ASP A 57 -8.19 10.01 -11.56
C ASP A 57 -7.66 10.55 -10.22
N LYS A 58 -8.51 10.60 -9.19
CA LYS A 58 -8.08 10.97 -7.83
C LYS A 58 -7.16 9.92 -7.22
N ALA A 59 -7.45 8.64 -7.40
CA ALA A 59 -6.58 7.57 -6.95
C ALA A 59 -5.20 7.65 -7.64
N ASP A 60 -5.15 7.89 -8.96
CA ASP A 60 -3.91 8.08 -9.72
C ASP A 60 -3.09 9.30 -9.23
N GLU A 61 -3.77 10.40 -8.87
CA GLU A 61 -3.14 11.57 -8.23
C GLU A 61 -2.46 11.16 -6.92
N VAL A 62 -3.16 10.45 -6.03
CA VAL A 62 -2.60 10.04 -4.73
C VAL A 62 -1.49 9.03 -4.89
N ILE A 63 -1.61 8.06 -5.80
CA ILE A 63 -0.53 7.11 -6.15
C ILE A 63 0.72 7.87 -6.58
N SER A 64 0.57 8.92 -7.39
CA SER A 64 1.69 9.77 -7.81
C SER A 64 2.33 10.53 -6.63
N ARG A 65 1.53 10.94 -5.64
CA ARG A 65 2.02 11.55 -4.40
C ARG A 65 2.79 10.54 -3.54
N LEU A 66 2.29 9.31 -3.39
CA LEU A 66 2.97 8.21 -2.70
C LEU A 66 4.31 7.91 -3.37
N TRP A 67 4.33 7.80 -4.70
CA TRP A 67 5.55 7.58 -5.48
C TRP A 67 6.61 8.65 -5.23
N ARG A 68 6.23 9.94 -5.24
CA ARG A 68 7.18 11.03 -4.93
C ARG A 68 7.78 10.91 -3.54
N LYS A 69 7.01 10.45 -2.54
CA LYS A 69 7.51 10.24 -1.17
C LYS A 69 8.57 9.13 -1.10
N LEU A 70 8.58 8.17 -2.02
CA LEU A 70 9.60 7.12 -2.08
C LEU A 70 10.97 7.62 -2.58
N GLY A 71 11.04 8.79 -3.22
CA GLY A 71 12.26 9.34 -3.80
C GLY A 71 13.39 9.54 -2.79
N GLY A 72 14.64 9.33 -3.22
CA GLY A 72 15.85 9.57 -2.43
C GLY A 72 16.13 8.57 -1.31
N ARG A 73 15.36 7.47 -1.21
CA ARG A 73 15.51 6.46 -0.16
C ARG A 73 16.30 5.24 -0.64
N ILE A 74 17.14 4.71 0.24
CA ILE A 74 17.86 3.44 0.05
C ILE A 74 16.87 2.29 -0.04
N ARG A 75 15.91 2.22 0.90
CA ARG A 75 14.81 1.25 0.89
C ARG A 75 13.49 1.97 0.66
N ARG A 76 12.75 1.51 -0.35
CA ARG A 76 11.46 2.08 -0.76
C ARG A 76 10.39 1.06 -0.42
N ILE A 77 9.58 1.38 0.59
CA ILE A 77 8.56 0.49 1.13
C ILE A 77 7.21 1.18 1.09
N ILE A 78 6.16 0.39 0.86
CA ILE A 78 4.77 0.85 0.88
C ILE A 78 4.00 -0.06 1.82
N GLY A 79 3.36 0.51 2.85
CA GLY A 79 2.43 -0.23 3.68
C GLY A 79 1.17 -0.55 2.89
N VAL A 80 0.71 -1.79 2.93
CA VAL A 80 -0.50 -2.24 2.26
C VAL A 80 -1.38 -3.03 3.22
N GLY A 81 -2.68 -2.85 3.08
CA GLY A 81 -3.70 -3.64 3.77
C GLY A 81 -4.98 -3.68 2.96
N VAL A 82 -5.84 -4.64 3.27
CA VAL A 82 -7.10 -4.86 2.57
C VAL A 82 -8.21 -5.11 3.57
N HIS A 83 -9.39 -4.54 3.31
CA HIS A 83 -10.62 -4.93 4.00
C HIS A 83 -11.62 -5.52 3.02
N TYR A 84 -12.44 -6.42 3.53
CA TYR A 84 -13.29 -7.27 2.70
C TYR A 84 -14.75 -6.93 2.87
N THR A 85 -15.57 -7.31 1.89
CA THR A 85 -17.04 -7.25 1.99
C THR A 85 -17.55 -8.13 3.14
N ASN A 86 -18.81 -7.92 3.52
CA ASN A 86 -19.46 -8.66 4.59
C ASN A 86 -19.35 -10.18 4.38
N GLU A 87 -18.76 -10.89 5.35
CA GLU A 87 -18.59 -12.35 5.29
C GLU A 87 -19.91 -13.12 5.32
N ASP A 88 -20.96 -12.50 5.88
CA ASP A 88 -22.31 -13.07 5.92
C ASP A 88 -22.99 -13.04 4.53
N GLU A 89 -22.40 -12.33 3.56
CA GLU A 89 -22.91 -12.15 2.19
C GLU A 89 -21.87 -12.62 1.15
N PRO A 90 -21.70 -13.95 0.99
CA PRO A 90 -20.72 -14.50 0.06
C PRO A 90 -21.08 -14.22 -1.42
N PRO A 91 -20.08 -14.12 -2.32
CA PRO A 91 -18.66 -14.29 -2.06
C PRO A 91 -18.04 -13.07 -1.36
N GLN A 92 -17.16 -13.32 -0.40
CA GLN A 92 -16.36 -12.27 0.22
C GLN A 92 -15.27 -11.81 -0.76
N MET A 93 -15.15 -10.50 -0.98
CA MET A 93 -14.22 -9.90 -1.95
C MET A 93 -13.46 -8.72 -1.33
N ALA A 94 -12.39 -8.26 -1.98
CA ALA A 94 -11.67 -7.07 -1.56
C ALA A 94 -12.53 -5.81 -1.77
N ALA A 95 -12.96 -5.19 -0.67
CA ALA A 95 -13.80 -3.99 -0.69
C ALA A 95 -12.97 -2.71 -0.66
N VAL A 96 -11.87 -2.72 0.10
CA VAL A 96 -10.98 -1.55 0.28
C VAL A 96 -9.54 -1.99 0.15
N LEU A 97 -8.75 -1.27 -0.64
CA LEU A 97 -7.29 -1.37 -0.70
C LEU A 97 -6.68 -0.14 -0.04
N GLN A 98 -5.77 -0.34 0.91
CA GLN A 98 -5.01 0.75 1.50
C GLN A 98 -3.57 0.73 1.02
N LEU A 99 -3.01 1.91 0.76
CA LEU A 99 -1.59 2.10 0.44
C LEU A 99 -1.05 3.27 1.25
N CYS A 100 0.08 3.11 1.93
CA CYS A 100 0.62 4.17 2.77
C CYS A 100 2.14 4.33 2.64
N VAL A 101 2.58 5.59 2.57
CA VAL A 101 3.99 5.99 2.59
C VAL A 101 4.12 7.23 3.48
N ASP A 102 4.87 7.08 4.57
CA ASP A 102 4.92 8.05 5.66
C ASP A 102 3.51 8.44 6.14
N GLU A 103 3.22 9.72 6.29
CA GLU A 103 1.97 10.26 6.80
C GLU A 103 0.94 10.55 5.68
N LEU A 104 1.01 9.81 4.56
CA LEU A 104 0.01 9.86 3.51
C LEU A 104 -0.48 8.45 3.19
N CYS A 105 -1.78 8.21 3.37
CA CYS A 105 -2.42 6.97 2.95
C CYS A 105 -3.52 7.21 1.90
N LEU A 106 -3.57 6.34 0.90
CA LEU A 106 -4.71 6.12 0.01
C LEU A 106 -5.60 5.03 0.61
N VAL A 107 -6.91 5.30 0.67
CA VAL A 107 -7.95 4.31 0.97
C VAL A 107 -8.82 4.18 -0.28
N TYR A 108 -8.46 3.27 -1.18
CA TYR A 108 -9.17 3.06 -2.43
C TYR A 108 -10.37 2.15 -2.20
N HIS A 109 -11.58 2.68 -2.37
CA HIS A 109 -12.83 1.96 -2.11
C HIS A 109 -13.29 1.20 -3.36
N ILE A 110 -12.76 -0.03 -3.52
CA ILE A 110 -13.01 -0.92 -4.67
C ILE A 110 -14.51 -1.21 -4.82
N ALA A 111 -15.22 -1.45 -3.72
CA ALA A 111 -16.65 -1.78 -3.76
C ALA A 111 -17.50 -0.65 -4.36
N ALA A 112 -17.13 0.61 -4.16
CA ALA A 112 -17.80 1.76 -4.78
C ALA A 112 -17.26 2.15 -6.16
N ALA A 113 -16.07 1.67 -6.54
CA ALA A 113 -15.39 2.09 -7.76
C ALA A 113 -16.08 1.57 -9.03
N THR A 114 -16.24 2.48 -10.00
CA THR A 114 -16.80 2.17 -11.32
C THR A 114 -15.73 1.64 -12.30
N LYS A 115 -14.48 2.08 -12.14
CA LYS A 115 -13.35 1.77 -13.03
C LYS A 115 -12.05 1.68 -12.25
N TRP A 116 -11.05 1.00 -12.80
CA TRP A 116 -9.71 0.97 -12.20
C TRP A 116 -8.95 2.29 -12.47
N PRO A 117 -8.16 2.79 -11.51
CA PRO A 117 -7.19 3.86 -11.77
C PRO A 117 -6.16 3.36 -12.79
N LYS A 118 -5.73 4.23 -13.71
CA LYS A 118 -4.90 3.82 -14.85
C LYS A 118 -3.57 3.24 -14.39
N ARG A 119 -3.01 3.76 -13.30
CA ARG A 119 -1.69 3.37 -12.78
C ARG A 119 -1.74 2.24 -11.75
N LEU A 120 -2.91 1.94 -11.18
CA LEU A 120 -3.00 1.05 -10.01
C LEU A 120 -2.47 -0.35 -10.28
N LYS A 121 -2.82 -0.96 -11.43
CA LYS A 121 -2.38 -2.33 -11.76
C LYS A 121 -0.87 -2.42 -11.91
N ASP A 122 -0.27 -1.50 -12.66
CA ASP A 122 1.17 -1.46 -12.86
C ASP A 122 1.90 -1.15 -11.54
N PHE A 123 1.32 -0.26 -10.72
CA PHE A 123 1.83 0.06 -9.39
C PHE A 123 1.86 -1.16 -8.47
N LEU A 124 0.78 -1.94 -8.39
CA LEU A 124 0.75 -3.14 -7.54
C LEU A 124 1.69 -4.25 -8.04
N ARG A 125 2.00 -4.26 -9.35
CA ARG A 125 2.86 -5.26 -9.99
C ARG A 125 4.33 -4.87 -10.12
N GLU A 126 4.73 -3.68 -9.65
CA GLU A 126 6.12 -3.24 -9.69
C GLU A 126 7.08 -4.25 -9.03
N GLU A 127 8.21 -4.51 -9.69
CA GLU A 127 9.15 -5.59 -9.34
C GLU A 127 10.42 -5.11 -8.63
N LYS A 128 10.85 -3.88 -8.90
CA LYS A 128 12.22 -3.43 -8.62
C LYS A 128 12.26 -2.18 -7.76
N LEU A 129 11.28 -1.30 -7.93
CA LEU A 129 11.41 0.08 -7.44
C LEU A 129 10.99 0.25 -5.98
N TYR A 130 10.12 -0.59 -5.44
CA TYR A 130 9.72 -0.58 -4.03
C TYR A 130 9.15 -1.93 -3.65
N THR A 131 9.04 -2.21 -2.36
CA THR A 131 8.46 -3.45 -1.85
C THR A 131 7.20 -3.15 -1.04
N PHE A 132 6.15 -3.94 -1.26
CA PHE A 132 4.95 -3.88 -0.45
C PHE A 132 5.15 -4.61 0.88
N VAL A 133 4.72 -4.01 1.99
CA VAL A 133 4.72 -4.65 3.30
C VAL A 133 3.30 -4.70 3.86
N GLY A 134 2.90 -5.88 4.31
CA GLY A 134 1.61 -6.10 4.96
C GLY A 134 1.77 -7.03 6.16
N PHE A 135 0.72 -7.11 6.99
CA PHE A 135 0.65 -8.07 8.08
C PHE A 135 -0.28 -9.22 7.68
N SER A 136 0.24 -10.44 7.57
CA SER A 136 -0.53 -11.59 7.06
C SER A 136 -1.05 -11.41 5.62
N ILE A 137 -0.28 -10.69 4.81
CA ILE A 137 -0.61 -10.25 3.43
C ILE A 137 -0.94 -11.39 2.45
N GLY A 138 -0.64 -12.65 2.79
CA GLY A 138 -0.99 -13.79 1.95
C GLY A 138 -2.48 -13.91 1.64
N GLY A 139 -3.33 -13.64 2.64
CA GLY A 139 -4.80 -13.62 2.46
C GLY A 139 -5.26 -12.44 1.59
N ASP A 140 -4.71 -11.26 1.85
CA ASP A 140 -4.99 -10.03 1.10
C ASP A 140 -4.69 -10.19 -0.39
N LYS A 141 -3.55 -10.80 -0.73
CA LYS A 141 -3.17 -11.08 -2.12
C LYS A 141 -4.20 -11.94 -2.84
N ARG A 142 -4.70 -12.99 -2.18
CA ARG A 142 -5.72 -13.87 -2.75
C ARG A 142 -7.02 -13.09 -3.01
N MET A 143 -7.48 -12.32 -2.02
CA MET A 143 -8.71 -11.53 -2.14
C MET A 143 -8.63 -10.44 -3.22
N LEU A 144 -7.47 -9.79 -3.35
CA LEU A 144 -7.22 -8.83 -4.43
C LEU A 144 -7.24 -9.53 -5.80
N GLN A 145 -6.62 -10.71 -5.91
CA GLN A 145 -6.57 -11.48 -7.16
C GLN A 145 -7.97 -11.87 -7.64
N GLU A 146 -8.81 -12.35 -6.72
CA GLU A 146 -10.23 -12.64 -6.98
C GLU A 146 -11.02 -11.40 -7.40
N SER A 147 -10.55 -10.21 -7.00
CA SER A 147 -11.13 -8.91 -7.36
C SER A 147 -10.49 -8.26 -8.60
N GLY A 148 -9.54 -8.93 -9.27
CA GLY A 148 -8.89 -8.44 -10.50
C GLY A 148 -7.68 -7.52 -10.30
N LEU A 149 -7.11 -7.48 -9.10
CA LEU A 149 -5.87 -6.78 -8.75
C LEU A 149 -4.82 -7.78 -8.23
N GLU A 150 -3.55 -7.47 -8.39
CA GLU A 150 -2.50 -8.39 -7.94
C GLU A 150 -1.31 -7.59 -7.41
N ILE A 151 -0.98 -7.80 -6.13
CA ILE A 151 0.31 -7.39 -5.59
C ILE A 151 1.35 -8.37 -6.11
N ASN A 152 2.46 -7.85 -6.62
CA ASN A 152 3.54 -8.64 -7.19
C ASN A 152 3.87 -9.86 -6.29
N PRO A 153 3.85 -11.09 -6.85
CA PRO A 153 4.02 -12.29 -6.05
C PRO A 153 5.43 -12.45 -5.47
N ASN A 154 6.42 -11.78 -6.03
CA ASN A 154 7.83 -11.90 -5.65
C ASN A 154 8.36 -10.67 -4.89
N ASN A 155 7.59 -9.59 -4.81
CA ASN A 155 8.05 -8.32 -4.28
C ASN A 155 7.17 -7.82 -3.14
N PHE A 156 7.11 -8.62 -2.08
CA PHE A 156 6.35 -8.30 -0.87
C PHE A 156 7.03 -8.83 0.39
N ILE A 157 6.69 -8.23 1.53
CA ILE A 157 7.12 -8.61 2.86
C ILE A 157 5.89 -8.91 3.70
N ASP A 158 5.79 -10.15 4.18
CA ASP A 158 4.85 -10.51 5.24
C ASP A 158 5.52 -10.28 6.60
N MET A 159 5.17 -9.16 7.23
CA MET A 159 5.74 -8.73 8.50
C MET A 159 5.56 -9.79 9.59
N GLN A 160 4.40 -10.46 9.62
CA GLN A 160 4.08 -11.48 10.62
C GLN A 160 5.07 -12.65 10.59
N ARG A 161 5.61 -12.98 9.42
CA ARG A 161 6.55 -14.09 9.22
C ARG A 161 8.01 -13.67 9.26
N LYS A 162 8.29 -12.37 9.14
CA LYS A 162 9.65 -11.82 9.03
C LYS A 162 10.17 -11.20 10.32
N TRP A 163 9.29 -10.74 11.20
CA TRP A 163 9.69 -10.11 12.45
C TRP A 163 9.18 -10.87 13.67
N LYS A 164 10.11 -11.22 14.56
CA LYS A 164 9.81 -11.77 15.88
C LYS A 164 10.02 -10.68 16.91
N ASP A 165 9.20 -10.69 17.96
CA ASP A 165 9.44 -9.88 19.14
C ASP A 165 10.87 -10.18 19.67
N PRO A 166 11.76 -9.17 19.75
CA PRO A 166 13.11 -9.37 20.26
C PRO A 166 13.14 -9.91 21.69
N LYS A 167 12.12 -9.62 22.51
CA LYS A 167 12.03 -10.03 23.92
C LYS A 167 11.59 -11.47 24.07
N THR A 168 10.51 -11.86 23.41
CA THR A 168 9.91 -13.20 23.56
C THR A 168 10.37 -14.20 22.50
N ARG A 169 11.01 -13.73 21.41
CA ARG A 169 11.39 -14.52 20.21
C ARG A 169 10.20 -15.19 19.51
N LYS A 170 8.98 -14.74 19.78
CA LYS A 170 7.74 -15.22 19.13
C LYS A 170 7.33 -14.27 18.02
N TYR A 171 6.57 -14.80 17.05
CA TYR A 171 5.89 -13.95 16.08
C TYR A 171 4.71 -13.25 16.77
N TYR A 172 4.37 -12.08 16.27
CA TYR A 172 3.23 -11.31 16.76
C TYR A 172 1.91 -11.87 16.24
N ASP A 173 0.88 -11.85 17.10
CA ASP A 173 -0.47 -12.31 16.75
C ASP A 173 -1.25 -11.25 15.97
N SER A 174 -0.90 -9.97 16.14
CA SER A 174 -1.56 -8.87 15.44
C SER A 174 -0.64 -7.70 15.07
N LEU A 175 -1.06 -6.94 14.06
CA LEU A 175 -0.42 -5.67 13.72
C LEU A 175 -0.40 -4.67 14.89
N ALA A 176 -1.45 -4.67 15.73
CA ALA A 176 -1.51 -3.78 16.89
C ALA A 176 -0.41 -4.10 17.91
N ASP A 177 -0.10 -5.38 18.11
CA ASP A 177 0.99 -5.81 19.00
C ASP A 177 2.35 -5.43 18.42
N VAL A 178 2.53 -5.60 17.09
CA VAL A 178 3.75 -5.15 16.40
C VAL A 178 3.92 -3.65 16.58
N ALA A 179 2.90 -2.87 16.21
CA ALA A 179 2.93 -1.41 16.27
C ALA A 179 3.11 -0.89 17.70
N GLY A 180 2.48 -1.54 18.68
CA GLY A 180 2.67 -1.28 20.11
C GLY A 180 4.11 -1.48 20.55
N GLY A 181 4.71 -2.61 20.13
CA GLY A 181 6.07 -2.99 20.50
C GLY A 181 7.18 -2.24 19.77
N VAL A 182 6.97 -1.84 18.51
CA VAL A 182 8.03 -1.23 17.67
C VAL A 182 7.85 0.27 17.42
N ILE A 183 6.62 0.79 17.43
CA ILE A 183 6.35 2.22 17.24
C ILE A 183 6.10 2.87 18.60
N HIS A 184 4.99 2.54 19.25
CA HIS A 184 4.56 3.16 20.51
C HIS A 184 3.34 2.42 21.12
N PRO A 185 3.23 2.28 22.45
CA PRO A 185 2.08 1.63 23.11
C PRO A 185 0.70 2.21 22.77
N PHE A 186 0.65 3.43 22.24
CA PHE A 186 -0.56 4.07 21.70
C PHE A 186 -1.30 3.19 20.69
N TYR A 187 -0.56 2.39 19.90
CA TYR A 187 -1.13 1.54 18.86
C TYR A 187 -1.71 0.21 19.36
N GLU A 188 -1.42 -0.22 20.59
CA GLU A 188 -1.98 -1.48 21.15
C GLU A 188 -3.52 -1.43 21.20
N GLY A 189 -4.08 -0.23 21.41
CA GLY A 189 -5.52 0.00 21.44
C GLY A 189 -6.19 0.20 20.08
N MET A 190 -5.45 0.21 18.96
CA MET A 190 -6.01 0.65 17.67
C MET A 190 -7.15 -0.25 17.17
N LYS A 191 -7.10 -1.56 17.43
CA LYS A 191 -8.16 -2.50 17.06
C LYS A 191 -9.45 -2.35 17.87
N LYS A 192 -9.37 -1.81 19.09
CA LYS A 192 -10.55 -1.63 19.97
C LYS A 192 -11.48 -0.50 19.53
N LYS A 193 -11.08 0.26 18.49
CA LYS A 193 -11.86 1.38 17.95
C LYS A 193 -12.94 0.95 16.94
N MET A 194 -12.98 -0.33 16.55
CA MET A 194 -14.02 -0.90 15.70
C MET A 194 -14.84 -1.94 16.44
N ASN A 195 -16.16 -1.92 16.21
CA ASN A 195 -17.06 -2.97 16.69
C ASN A 195 -17.40 -3.97 15.57
N ARG A 196 -18.05 -5.08 15.92
CA ARG A 196 -18.41 -6.14 14.97
C ARG A 196 -19.36 -5.67 13.85
N ALA A 197 -20.21 -4.69 14.12
CA ALA A 197 -21.10 -4.14 13.10
C ALA A 197 -20.32 -3.29 12.09
N ASP A 198 -19.33 -2.52 12.54
CA ASP A 198 -18.47 -1.71 11.67
C ASP A 198 -17.73 -2.58 10.64
N HIS A 199 -17.28 -3.78 11.03
CA HIS A 199 -16.61 -4.73 10.14
C HIS A 199 -17.45 -5.19 8.94
N LYS A 200 -18.78 -5.00 8.97
CA LYS A 200 -19.68 -5.38 7.88
C LYS A 200 -19.90 -4.29 6.85
N LEU A 201 -19.40 -3.07 7.11
CA LEU A 201 -19.73 -1.87 6.35
C LEU A 201 -18.69 -1.52 5.27
N TRP A 202 -17.62 -2.31 5.10
CA TRP A 202 -16.55 -2.02 4.15
C TRP A 202 -16.99 -2.00 2.68
N GLY A 203 -18.08 -2.71 2.35
CA GLY A 203 -18.69 -2.68 1.01
C GLY A 203 -19.69 -1.55 0.79
N ASN A 204 -20.02 -0.77 1.83
CA ASN A 204 -21.06 0.25 1.77
C ASN A 204 -20.50 1.58 1.28
N SER A 205 -21.20 2.18 0.32
CA SER A 205 -20.81 3.46 -0.28
C SER A 205 -21.74 4.60 0.19
N PRO A 206 -21.20 5.74 0.65
CA PRO A 206 -19.79 6.00 0.93
C PRO A 206 -19.34 5.38 2.27
N LEU A 207 -18.02 5.20 2.43
CA LEU A 207 -17.46 4.80 3.73
C LEU A 207 -17.62 5.93 4.77
N PRO A 208 -18.03 5.62 6.01
CA PRO A 208 -18.06 6.59 7.10
C PRO A 208 -16.64 6.94 7.59
N ASP A 209 -16.49 8.15 8.16
CA ASP A 209 -15.19 8.71 8.56
C ASP A 209 -14.43 7.84 9.58
N ASN A 210 -15.14 7.09 10.44
CA ASN A 210 -14.50 6.16 11.40
C ASN A 210 -13.78 5.00 10.69
N LEU A 211 -14.39 4.43 9.64
CA LEU A 211 -13.78 3.37 8.83
C LEU A 211 -12.63 3.91 7.98
N ILE A 212 -12.77 5.11 7.41
CA ILE A 212 -11.69 5.78 6.68
C ILE A 212 -10.49 6.02 7.61
N THR A 213 -10.75 6.51 8.83
CA THR A 213 -9.74 6.75 9.85
C THR A 213 -9.05 5.45 10.24
N TYR A 214 -9.82 4.39 10.52
CA TYR A 214 -9.27 3.09 10.87
C TYR A 214 -8.38 2.53 9.77
N ALA A 215 -8.87 2.50 8.52
CA ALA A 215 -8.13 2.00 7.36
C ALA A 215 -6.82 2.76 7.12
N GLY A 216 -6.83 4.09 7.29
CA GLY A 216 -5.60 4.88 7.19
C GLY A 216 -4.62 4.59 8.32
N ILE A 217 -5.08 4.49 9.58
CA ILE A 217 -4.20 4.15 10.71
C ILE A 217 -3.63 2.74 10.57
N ASP A 218 -4.41 1.78 10.08
CA ASP A 218 -3.97 0.40 9.82
C ASP A 218 -2.83 0.35 8.80
N ALA A 219 -2.98 1.08 7.69
CA ALA A 219 -1.95 1.18 6.66
C ALA A 219 -0.70 1.95 7.13
N TYR A 220 -0.88 3.03 7.90
CA TYR A 220 0.23 3.77 8.52
C TYR A 220 0.99 2.89 9.51
N ALA A 221 0.29 2.18 10.40
CA ALA A 221 0.90 1.31 11.40
C ALA A 221 1.70 0.19 10.73
N THR A 222 1.19 -0.38 9.64
CA THR A 222 1.92 -1.34 8.81
C THR A 222 3.20 -0.75 8.23
N TYR A 223 3.10 0.41 7.56
CA TYR A 223 4.25 1.10 6.97
C TYR A 223 5.32 1.45 8.03
N LYS A 224 4.92 2.15 9.09
CA LYS A 224 5.81 2.70 10.12
C LYS A 224 6.44 1.59 10.95
N SER A 225 5.72 0.50 11.20
CA SER A 225 6.27 -0.66 11.90
C SER A 225 7.43 -1.26 11.12
N TRP A 226 7.23 -1.56 9.83
CA TRP A 226 8.29 -2.12 9.02
C TRP A 226 9.45 -1.15 8.86
N LYS A 227 9.19 0.14 8.60
CA LYS A 227 10.23 1.18 8.53
C LYS A 227 11.11 1.16 9.78
N THR A 228 10.50 1.02 10.94
CA THR A 228 11.22 1.02 12.23
C THR A 228 12.02 -0.27 12.42
N ILE A 229 11.41 -1.42 12.12
CA ILE A 229 12.08 -2.73 12.14
C ILE A 229 13.29 -2.74 11.20
N ASP A 230 13.11 -2.25 9.99
CA ASP A 230 14.11 -2.18 8.95
C ASP A 230 15.31 -1.33 9.37
N ASN A 231 15.05 -0.18 9.99
CA ASN A 231 16.09 0.68 10.58
C ASN A 231 16.83 -0.02 11.75
N ILE A 232 16.11 -0.75 12.62
CA ILE A 232 16.72 -1.49 13.73
C ILE A 232 17.66 -2.57 13.19
N VAL A 233 17.21 -3.37 12.22
CA VAL A 233 18.00 -4.45 11.63
C VAL A 233 19.24 -3.89 10.94
N THR A 234 19.09 -2.85 10.11
CA THR A 234 20.22 -2.21 9.44
C THR A 234 21.22 -1.61 10.44
N GLY A 235 20.75 -0.98 11.52
CA GLY A 235 21.63 -0.48 12.57
C GLY A 235 22.42 -1.60 13.26
N TRP A 236 21.80 -2.76 13.51
CA TRP A 236 22.48 -3.93 14.06
C TRP A 236 23.52 -4.52 13.12
N ASP A 237 23.22 -4.60 11.83
CA ASP A 237 24.15 -5.14 10.83
C ASP A 237 25.40 -4.25 10.72
N ILE A 238 25.23 -2.92 10.66
CA ILE A 238 26.34 -1.96 10.66
C ILE A 238 27.19 -2.10 11.94
N SER A 239 26.54 -2.23 13.11
CA SER A 239 27.24 -2.37 14.38
C SER A 239 28.10 -3.64 14.41
N LYS A 240 27.58 -4.76 13.89
CA LYS A 240 28.34 -6.02 13.80
C LYS A 240 29.50 -5.95 12.83
N GLU A 241 29.33 -5.26 11.69
CA GLU A 241 30.43 -5.05 10.73
C GLU A 241 31.56 -4.23 11.36
N GLN A 242 31.23 -3.17 12.11
CA GLN A 242 32.21 -2.36 12.84
C GLN A 242 32.90 -3.14 13.97
N GLU A 243 32.19 -4.02 14.68
CA GLU A 243 32.78 -4.91 15.69
C GLU A 243 33.71 -5.96 15.07
N ALA A 244 33.39 -6.45 13.86
CA ALA A 244 34.17 -7.45 13.15
C ALA A 244 35.45 -6.89 12.51
N ASP A 245 35.44 -5.60 12.12
CA ASP A 245 36.61 -4.89 11.62
C ASP A 245 36.68 -3.47 12.21
N PRO A 246 37.37 -3.30 13.36
CA PRO A 246 37.48 -2.03 14.08
C PRO A 246 38.22 -0.93 13.30
N TYR A 247 38.89 -1.27 12.20
CA TYR A 247 39.72 -0.37 11.40
C TYR A 247 39.07 0.02 10.06
N TYR A 248 37.79 -0.27 9.85
CA TYR A 248 37.07 0.05 8.59
C TYR A 248 37.16 1.54 8.18
N HIS A 249 37.37 2.45 9.14
CA HIS A 249 37.52 3.88 8.90
C HIS A 249 38.98 4.37 8.84
N CYS A 250 39.97 3.50 9.06
CA CYS A 250 41.38 3.87 9.09
C CYS A 250 42.07 3.84 7.71
N ASN A 251 41.41 3.33 6.67
CA ASN A 251 42.02 3.17 5.34
C ASN A 251 41.95 4.43 4.42
N PHE A 252 41.62 5.61 4.96
CA PHE A 252 41.57 6.88 4.20
C PHE A 252 42.59 7.93 4.63
N ALA A 253 43.53 7.58 5.51
CA ALA A 253 44.62 8.45 5.90
C ALA A 253 45.91 7.64 5.90
N ASP A 254 46.49 7.42 4.72
CA ASP A 254 47.93 7.18 4.48
C ASP A 254 48.17 6.93 2.98
N GLU A 255 47.81 7.91 2.14
CA GLU A 255 48.41 8.08 0.80
C GLU A 255 48.66 9.57 0.62
N ASP A 256 49.70 10.09 1.26
CA ASP A 256 50.47 11.28 0.86
C ASP A 256 51.62 11.49 1.87
N ALA A 257 52.75 10.82 1.61
CA ALA A 257 54.06 11.13 2.20
C ALA A 257 55.17 10.83 1.18
#